data_AF-A0A183D2C3-F1
#
_entry.id   AF-A0A183D2C3-F1
#
_cell.length_a   1.000
_cell.length_b   1.000
_cell.length_c   1.000
_cell.angle_alpha   90.00
_cell.angle_beta   90.00
_cell.angle_gamma   90.00
#
_symmetry.space_group_name_H-M   'P 1'
#
loop_
_entity.id
_entity.type
_entity.pdbx_description
1 polymer ?
#
loop_
_entity_poly.entity_id
_entity_poly.type
_entity_poly.pdbx_seq_one_letter_code
_entity_poly.pdbx_strand_id
1 'polypeptide(L)'
;VEHEVCGGSGATFSRIGRLCRSDYGGPRSYANEWTSFVKARLNCSIPGNYPFYFDQIEATAVPINGRYSSENKQFARLVYAVFRSPLAGISSSAICAFDIQQINAIISKSTFGRRNSMQTLWLDAMDIAAASKRRSG
;
A
#
# COMPACT_ATOMS: atom_id res chain seq x y z
N VAL A 1 8.09 8.06 -4.80
CA VAL A 1 7.08 8.35 -5.85
C VAL A 1 5.89 9.18 -5.36
N GLU A 2 5.13 8.74 -4.34
CA GLU A 2 3.92 9.49 -3.90
C GLU A 2 4.18 10.74 -3.06
N HIS A 3 5.30 10.79 -2.35
CA HIS A 3 5.61 11.88 -1.40
C HIS A 3 6.83 12.71 -1.81
N GLU A 4 7.25 12.63 -3.08
CA GLU A 4 8.40 13.40 -3.60
C GLU A 4 8.12 14.91 -3.63
N VAL A 5 6.85 15.33 -3.68
CA VAL A 5 6.44 16.74 -3.76
C VAL A 5 6.48 17.44 -2.40
N CYS A 6 6.56 16.69 -1.29
CA CYS A 6 6.44 17.24 0.06
C CYS A 6 7.75 17.83 0.63
N GLY A 7 8.77 18.09 -0.20
CA GLY A 7 9.91 18.95 0.14
C GLY A 7 10.89 18.44 1.22
N GLY A 8 10.82 17.17 1.62
CA GLY A 8 11.74 16.55 2.60
C GLY A 8 12.47 15.33 2.02
N SER A 9 13.68 15.07 2.52
CA SER A 9 14.49 13.87 2.28
C SER A 9 13.62 12.61 2.13
N GLY A 10 13.80 11.88 1.01
CA GLY A 10 12.90 10.85 0.52
C GLY A 10 12.22 10.00 1.60
N ALA A 11 10.89 10.18 1.75
CA ALA A 11 10.09 9.38 2.66
C ALA A 11 10.05 7.91 2.20
N THR A 12 10.35 6.99 3.13
CA THR A 12 10.28 5.54 2.89
C THR A 12 8.92 5.02 3.33
N PHE A 13 8.28 4.20 2.49
CA PHE A 13 7.01 3.55 2.83
C PHE A 13 7.05 2.07 2.51
N SER A 14 6.51 1.28 3.42
CA SER A 14 6.34 -0.15 3.25
C SER A 14 5.13 -0.46 2.37
N ARG A 15 5.29 -1.46 1.49
CA ARG A 15 4.26 -1.84 0.54
C ARG A 15 4.13 -3.35 0.43
N ILE A 16 2.93 -3.79 0.08
CA ILE A 16 2.66 -5.15 -0.38
C ILE A 16 2.36 -5.10 -1.88
N GLY A 17 3.06 -5.94 -2.64
CA GLY A 17 2.82 -6.15 -4.07
C GLY A 17 2.06 -7.44 -4.31
N ARG A 18 1.22 -7.46 -5.34
CA ARG A 18 0.53 -8.66 -5.84
C ARG A 18 0.80 -8.81 -7.32
N LEU A 19 1.04 -10.05 -7.73
CA LEU A 19 1.25 -10.47 -9.11
C LEU A 19 0.50 -11.78 -9.34
N CYS A 20 -0.13 -11.95 -10.49
CA CYS A 20 -0.75 -13.21 -10.87
C CYS A 20 0.31 -14.24 -11.25
N ARG A 21 0.17 -15.48 -10.78
CA ARG A 21 1.07 -16.59 -11.18
C ARG A 21 1.02 -16.87 -12.68
N SER A 22 -0.12 -16.61 -13.30
CA SER A 22 -0.38 -16.80 -14.73
C SER A 22 -0.22 -15.49 -15.52
N ASP A 23 0.67 -14.58 -15.07
CA ASP A 23 1.02 -13.38 -15.81
C ASP A 23 2.13 -13.73 -16.83
N TYR A 24 1.74 -13.83 -18.09
CA TYR A 24 2.63 -14.19 -19.19
C TYR A 24 3.12 -12.96 -19.98
N GLY A 25 2.90 -11.77 -19.42
CA GLY A 25 3.24 -10.51 -20.07
C GLY A 25 2.20 -10.00 -21.06
N GLY A 26 2.46 -8.80 -21.57
CA GLY A 26 1.59 -8.11 -22.51
C GLY A 26 1.86 -8.48 -23.97
N PRO A 27 1.06 -7.96 -24.91
CA PRO A 27 1.23 -8.22 -26.32
C PRO A 27 2.54 -7.63 -26.88
N ARG A 28 3.18 -8.36 -27.80
CA ARG A 28 4.35 -7.93 -28.60
C ARG A 28 5.50 -7.40 -27.75
N SER A 29 5.73 -6.09 -27.75
CA SER A 29 6.84 -5.43 -27.05
C SER A 29 6.75 -5.57 -25.53
N TYR A 30 5.57 -5.87 -24.99
CA TYR A 30 5.32 -5.99 -23.56
C TYR A 30 5.39 -7.44 -23.06
N ALA A 31 5.87 -8.40 -23.87
CA ALA A 31 5.92 -9.82 -23.50
C ALA A 31 6.76 -10.10 -22.24
N ASN A 32 7.71 -9.22 -21.92
CA ASN A 32 8.57 -9.33 -20.74
C ASN A 32 8.19 -8.33 -19.62
N GLU A 33 6.99 -7.74 -19.67
CA GLU A 33 6.50 -6.79 -18.66
C GLU A 33 5.31 -7.35 -17.88
N TRP A 34 5.31 -7.18 -16.56
CA TRP A 34 4.19 -7.60 -15.71
C TRP A 34 2.91 -6.85 -16.04
N THR A 35 1.82 -7.57 -16.31
CA THR A 35 0.51 -6.99 -16.65
C THR A 35 -0.47 -6.96 -15.48
N SER A 36 -0.18 -7.69 -14.42
CA SER A 36 -1.03 -7.86 -13.24
C SER A 36 -0.42 -7.29 -11.95
N PHE A 37 0.75 -6.64 -12.05
CA PHE A 37 1.45 -6.08 -10.91
C PHE A 37 0.69 -4.88 -10.33
N VAL A 38 0.36 -4.97 -9.04
CA VAL A 38 -0.29 -3.91 -8.26
C VAL A 38 0.34 -3.84 -6.87
N LYS A 39 0.36 -2.66 -6.25
CA LYS A 39 0.92 -2.45 -4.91
C LYS A 39 0.08 -1.52 -4.06
N ALA A 40 0.03 -1.79 -2.76
CA ALA A 40 -0.64 -0.95 -1.76
C ALA A 40 0.30 -0.63 -0.60
N ARG A 41 0.09 0.51 0.07
CA ARG A 41 0.83 0.89 1.29
C ARG A 41 0.38 0.02 2.47
N LEU A 42 1.33 -0.46 3.26
CA LEU A 42 1.05 -1.09 4.55
C LEU A 42 0.90 0.01 5.61
N ASN A 43 -0.19 -0.02 6.36
CA ASN A 43 -0.41 0.91 7.47
C ASN A 43 -0.12 0.20 8.80
N CYS A 44 1.02 0.52 9.40
CA CYS A 44 1.33 0.15 10.77
C CYS A 44 1.46 1.45 11.58
N SER A 45 0.42 1.80 12.32
CA SER A 45 0.34 3.08 13.05
C SER A 45 -0.38 2.95 14.37
N ILE A 46 -0.04 3.81 15.33
CA ILE A 46 -0.85 4.04 16.52
C ILE A 46 -1.93 5.07 16.15
N PRO A 47 -3.23 4.76 16.33
CA PRO A 47 -4.32 5.68 16.00
C PRO A 47 -4.35 6.88 16.96
N GLY A 48 -4.85 8.01 16.48
CA GLY A 48 -5.01 9.25 17.25
C GLY A 48 -5.29 10.45 16.33
N ASN A 49 -5.43 11.65 16.89
CA ASN A 49 -5.61 12.88 16.11
C ASN A 49 -4.44 13.12 15.14
N TYR A 50 -3.23 12.71 15.55
CA TYR A 50 -2.03 12.67 14.73
C TYR A 50 -1.45 11.26 14.80
N PRO A 51 -1.78 10.37 13.84
CA PRO A 51 -1.33 8.99 13.90
C PRO A 51 0.20 8.89 13.83
N PHE A 52 0.79 8.04 14.65
CA PHE A 52 2.23 7.77 14.63
C PHE A 52 2.52 6.55 13.76
N TYR A 53 3.24 6.74 12.65
CA TYR A 53 3.50 5.70 11.65
C TYR A 53 4.85 5.01 11.81
N PHE A 54 4.86 3.69 11.60
CA PHE A 54 6.05 2.86 11.46
C PHE A 54 6.18 2.44 10.00
N ASP A 55 6.79 3.30 9.18
CA ASP A 55 6.75 3.16 7.72
C ASP A 55 7.86 2.27 7.13
N GLN A 56 8.87 1.87 7.90
CA GLN A 56 10.01 1.08 7.42
C GLN A 56 9.90 -0.38 7.85
N ILE A 57 9.53 -1.29 6.95
CA ILE A 57 9.46 -2.73 7.22
C ILE A 57 10.87 -3.32 7.31
N GLU A 58 11.11 -4.12 8.35
CA GLU A 58 12.40 -4.77 8.62
C GLU A 58 12.33 -6.28 8.36
N ALA A 59 11.21 -6.93 8.70
CA ALA A 59 11.03 -8.36 8.53
C ALA A 59 9.55 -8.76 8.40
N THR A 60 9.29 -9.89 7.75
CA THR A 60 7.98 -10.53 7.67
C THR A 60 8.04 -11.96 8.17
N ALA A 61 6.95 -12.41 8.79
CA ALA A 61 6.75 -13.82 9.11
C ALA A 61 6.02 -14.53 7.96
N VAL A 62 6.20 -15.85 7.89
CA VAL A 62 5.37 -16.69 7.02
C VAL A 62 3.90 -16.56 7.40
N PRO A 63 2.96 -16.61 6.43
CA PRO A 63 1.55 -16.51 6.75
C PRO A 63 1.08 -17.65 7.66
N ILE A 64 0.39 -17.31 8.74
CA ILE A 64 -0.15 -18.27 9.72
C ILE A 64 -1.66 -18.15 9.83
N ASN A 65 -2.31 -19.23 10.26
CA ASN A 65 -3.73 -19.18 10.60
C ASN A 65 -3.86 -18.73 12.05
N GLY A 66 -4.68 -17.71 12.29
CA GLY A 66 -4.85 -17.12 13.61
C GLY A 66 -6.21 -16.45 13.77
N ARG A 67 -6.43 -15.85 14.92
CA ARG A 67 -7.62 -15.01 15.18
C ARG A 67 -7.21 -13.55 15.08
N TYR A 68 -8.05 -12.75 14.42
CA TYR A 68 -7.78 -11.34 14.15
C TYR A 68 -8.89 -10.47 14.72
N SER A 69 -8.53 -9.49 15.56
CA SER A 69 -9.45 -8.70 16.39
C SER A 69 -10.20 -9.52 17.46
N SER A 70 -10.47 -8.93 18.63
CA SER A 70 -11.27 -9.59 19.67
C SER A 70 -12.76 -9.73 19.29
N GLU A 71 -13.22 -8.92 18.34
CA GLU A 71 -14.63 -8.84 17.94
C GLU A 71 -14.99 -9.86 16.86
N ASN A 72 -14.07 -10.14 15.93
CA ASN A 72 -14.28 -11.13 14.88
C ASN A 72 -13.57 -12.44 15.24
N LYS A 73 -14.31 -13.39 15.82
CA LYS A 73 -13.82 -14.75 16.16
C LYS A 73 -13.49 -15.63 14.94
N GLN A 74 -13.48 -15.07 13.73
CA GLN A 74 -13.22 -15.80 12.50
C GLN A 74 -11.72 -16.08 12.35
N PHE A 75 -11.39 -17.29 11.92
CA PHE A 75 -10.01 -17.63 11.58
C PHE A 75 -9.59 -16.86 10.33
N ALA A 76 -8.49 -16.13 10.43
CA ALA A 76 -7.89 -15.35 9.34
C ALA A 76 -6.50 -15.89 9.02
N ARG A 77 -6.05 -15.68 7.78
CA ARG A 77 -4.67 -15.98 7.37
C ARG A 77 -3.85 -14.70 7.48
N LEU A 78 -3.02 -14.63 8.51
CA LEU A 78 -2.33 -13.43 8.95
C LEU A 78 -0.87 -13.43 8.52
N VAL A 79 -0.39 -12.25 8.13
CA VAL A 79 1.03 -11.94 7.95
C VAL A 79 1.43 -10.97 9.03
N TYR A 80 2.41 -11.35 9.83
CA TYR A 80 3.04 -10.46 10.81
C TYR A 80 4.25 -9.80 10.17
N ALA A 81 4.46 -8.52 10.47
CA ALA A 81 5.62 -7.79 10.01
C ALA A 81 6.13 -6.83 11.09
N VAL A 82 7.45 -6.69 11.16
CA VAL A 82 8.15 -5.77 12.06
C VAL A 82 8.46 -4.50 11.29
N PHE A 83 8.18 -3.35 11.89
CA PHE A 83 8.41 -2.04 11.33
C PHE A 83 9.23 -1.16 12.27
N ARG A 84 9.94 -0.19 11.71
CA ARG A 84 10.68 0.86 12.41
C ARG A 84 10.11 2.23 12.05
N SER A 85 10.16 3.16 13.01
CA SER A 85 9.82 4.57 12.77
C SER A 85 10.86 5.23 11.85
N PRO A 86 10.46 6.10 10.91
CA PRO A 86 11.39 6.83 10.06
C PRO A 86 12.08 8.01 10.77
N LEU A 87 11.71 8.33 12.02
CA LEU A 87 12.22 9.48 12.76
C LEU A 87 13.66 9.23 13.24
N ALA A 88 14.61 10.01 12.73
CA ALA A 88 15.99 10.01 13.20
C ALA A 88 16.05 10.33 14.71
N GLY A 89 16.75 9.50 15.48
CA GLY A 89 16.91 9.66 16.93
C GLY A 89 15.80 9.04 17.78
N ILE A 90 14.69 8.55 17.19
CA ILE A 90 13.67 7.76 17.89
C ILE A 90 13.73 6.33 17.35
N SER A 91 14.48 5.47 18.05
CA SER A 91 14.53 4.03 17.76
C SER A 91 13.29 3.33 18.31
N SER A 92 12.17 3.43 17.59
CA SER A 92 10.93 2.75 17.94
C SER A 92 10.54 1.75 16.86
N SER A 93 10.04 0.59 17.31
CA SER A 93 9.59 -0.51 16.46
C SER A 93 8.18 -0.95 16.83
N ALA A 94 7.46 -1.49 15.85
CA ALA A 94 6.13 -2.06 16.05
C ALA A 94 6.00 -3.38 15.28
N ILE A 95 5.13 -4.25 15.78
CA ILE A 95 4.71 -5.46 15.07
C ILE A 95 3.24 -5.28 14.70
N CYS A 96 2.93 -5.37 13.42
CA CYS A 96 1.57 -5.31 12.91
C CYS A 96 1.17 -6.65 12.28
N ALA A 97 -0.10 -7.02 12.41
CA ALA A 97 -0.70 -8.18 11.75
C ALA A 97 -1.61 -7.71 10.63
N PHE A 98 -1.50 -8.34 9.45
CA PHE A 98 -2.32 -8.03 8.28
C PHE A 98 -3.07 -9.28 7.84
N ASP A 99 -4.39 -9.15 7.67
CA ASP A 99 -5.23 -10.19 7.10
C ASP A 99 -5.12 -10.20 5.58
N ILE A 100 -4.72 -11.35 5.02
CA ILE A 100 -4.59 -11.54 3.57
C ILE A 100 -5.92 -11.31 2.84
N GLN A 101 -7.06 -11.64 3.46
CA GLN A 101 -8.37 -11.38 2.83
C GLN A 101 -8.62 -9.87 2.69
N GLN A 102 -8.28 -9.09 3.71
CA GLN A 102 -8.39 -7.62 3.66
C GLN A 102 -7.41 -7.02 2.66
N ILE A 103 -6.16 -7.50 2.62
CA ILE A 103 -5.18 -7.09 1.60
C ILE A 103 -5.75 -7.32 0.20
N ASN A 104 -6.30 -8.51 -0.07
CA ASN A 104 -6.88 -8.83 -1.38
C ASN A 104 -8.11 -7.97 -1.69
N ALA A 105 -8.95 -7.69 -0.71
CA ALA A 105 -10.11 -6.83 -0.87
C ALA A 105 -9.71 -5.40 -1.23
N ILE A 106 -8.72 -4.81 -0.53
CA ILE A 106 -8.18 -3.48 -0.82
C ILE A 106 -7.62 -3.44 -2.24
N ILE A 107 -6.71 -4.36 -2.58
CA ILE A 107 -6.07 -4.36 -3.91
C ILE A 107 -7.09 -4.51 -5.04
N SER A 108 -8.20 -5.21 -4.81
CA SER A 108 -9.19 -5.51 -5.86
C SER A 108 -10.32 -4.47 -5.95
N LYS A 109 -10.59 -3.70 -4.89
CA LYS A 109 -11.74 -2.78 -4.80
C LYS A 109 -11.34 -1.31 -4.67
N SER A 110 -10.13 -1.03 -4.19
CA SER A 110 -9.67 0.34 -4.04
C SER A 110 -9.42 1.00 -5.38
N THR A 111 -9.58 2.31 -5.38
CA THR A 111 -9.22 3.14 -6.51
C THR A 111 -7.71 3.25 -6.66
N PHE A 112 -7.26 3.38 -7.90
CA PHE A 112 -5.84 3.53 -8.18
C PHE A 112 -5.43 4.99 -8.02
N GLY A 113 -4.29 5.21 -7.37
CA GLY A 113 -3.62 6.51 -7.42
C GLY A 113 -3.17 6.79 -8.85
N ARG A 114 -3.44 8.00 -9.34
CA ARG A 114 -3.01 8.47 -10.66
C ARG A 114 -2.31 9.82 -10.53
N ARG A 115 -1.26 10.00 -11.33
CA ARG A 115 -0.50 11.24 -11.44
C ARG A 115 -0.30 11.58 -12.91
N ASN A 116 -0.55 12.84 -13.29
CA ASN A 116 -0.42 13.28 -14.69
C ASN A 116 0.99 13.79 -15.02
N SER A 117 1.72 14.36 -14.07
CA SER A 117 3.12 14.77 -14.26
C SER A 117 3.91 14.67 -12.96
N MET A 118 5.25 14.70 -13.04
CA MET A 118 6.14 14.64 -11.87
C MET A 118 6.04 15.83 -10.92
N GLN A 119 5.18 16.83 -11.20
CA GLN A 119 4.94 18.00 -10.36
C GLN A 119 3.54 17.99 -9.73
N THR A 120 2.59 17.19 -10.22
CA THR A 120 1.23 17.15 -9.68
C THR A 120 1.14 16.28 -8.42
N LEU A 121 0.13 16.50 -7.58
CA LEU A 121 -0.19 15.57 -6.51
C LEU A 121 -0.77 14.26 -7.06
N TRP A 122 -0.71 13.20 -6.25
CA TRP A 122 -1.44 11.97 -6.54
C TRP A 122 -2.90 12.17 -6.20
N LEU A 123 -3.76 11.83 -7.14
CA LEU A 123 -5.21 11.88 -6.96
C LEU A 123 -5.78 10.48 -7.15
N ASP A 124 -6.97 10.27 -6.62
CA ASP A 124 -7.78 9.13 -7.00
C ASP A 124 -8.07 9.21 -8.51
N ALA A 125 -7.90 8.10 -9.24
CA ALA A 125 -8.23 8.02 -10.66
C ALA A 125 -9.68 8.44 -10.95
N MET A 126 -10.61 8.22 -10.02
CA MET A 126 -12.01 8.64 -10.16
C MET A 126 -12.20 10.16 -10.04
N ASP A 127 -11.42 10.83 -9.17
CA ASP A 127 -11.49 12.29 -8.99
C ASP A 127 -11.04 13.03 -10.25
N ILE A 128 -10.06 12.49 -10.98
CA ILE A 128 -9.60 13.08 -12.25
C ILE A 128 -10.63 12.88 -13.37
N ALA A 129 -11.30 11.72 -13.45
CA ALA A 129 -12.35 11.49 -14.44
C ALA A 129 -13.51 12.48 -14.27
N ALA A 130 -13.87 12.79 -13.01
CA ALA A 130 -14.85 13.81 -12.69
C ALA A 130 -14.36 15.23 -13.04
N ALA A 131 -13.10 15.56 -12.74
CA ALA A 131 -12.52 16.87 -13.06
C ALA A 131 -12.33 17.11 -14.58
N SER A 132 -12.01 16.05 -15.34
CA SER A 132 -11.89 16.10 -16.81
C SER A 132 -13.25 16.38 -17.45
N LYS A 133 -14.32 15.74 -16.99
CA LYS A 133 -15.68 15.97 -17.48
C LYS A 133 -16.17 17.40 -17.22
N ARG A 134 -15.73 18.04 -16.13
CA ARG A 134 -16.08 19.44 -15.81
C ARG A 134 -15.34 20.49 -16.65
N ARG A 135 -14.21 20.13 -17.29
CA ARG A 135 -13.46 21.05 -18.17
C ARG A 135 -13.87 20.98 -19.64
N SER A 136 -14.62 19.96 -20.03
CA SER A 136 -15.12 19.73 -21.39
C SER A 136 -16.59 20.15 -21.58
N GLY A 137 -17.16 20.87 -20.62
CA GLY A 137 -18.55 21.35 -20.63
C GLY A 137 -18.62 22.85 -20.39
#